data_AF-A0A024TD77-F1
#
_entry.id   AF-A0A024TD77-F1
#
_cell.length_a   1.000
_cell.length_b   1.000
_cell.length_c   1.000
_cell.angle_alpha   90.00
_cell.angle_beta   90.00
_cell.angle_gamma   90.00
#
_symmetry.space_group_name_H-M   'P 1'
#
loop_
_entity.id
_entity.type
_entity.pdbx_description
1 polymer ?
#
loop_
_entity_poly.entity_id
_entity_poly.type
_entity_poly.pdbx_seq_one_letter_code
_entity_poly.pdbx_strand_id
1 'polypeptide(L)'
;MSINHARNAMIELGIAKGAKWILPWDENCFLTSKAWDMIAHDLFTPDAVDDDAIKYFVVWMDRLKVENDVVLDPAYVPNAWEEPQIIFRRDATERFDEALRYGRRDKAALLIRLNVPGVWFEWGWSAWERLRTFDNPSSDGSRRSTDNRPKVPSTGFVIRLYSGNPVYEDQAFGFHREMARAEAIARQLESLEDQVMRDVLQFHPTNLVVYSKHKLLRAKQLFQTQVDTSPLDPPDNDRAIVVDVLKQADRAMRLVAMPTASFVRAKATPQDVSVAFESMVYNLTALVFGSFISNNEDYAHHALQLLHQWFIRQPDGTLPHPAKLVRSGQLMTMRTLPLFLDTVKLFHDSHLDAYTSGVLLHVRTWLRKYYDDLALDKAYRPNVASRWFRSASRRGMHYDMQMASLAAYFDEPAVYRYHADTVQSRMLSDGVSIPTMRDWVHMATIAQSAGIDVWEFHDHRLCANVAMRIPCCGNSSTYECTAATTADVMFANGWDMLPLVLSKCVQCSALATVQLEQLDDVVSLHVARAWHVPPFLHLWQT
;
A
#
# COMPACT_ATOMS: atom_id res chain seq x y z
N MET A 1 -1.94 24.11 -21.94
CA MET A 1 -2.40 23.18 -22.99
C MET A 1 -3.92 23.11 -22.91
N SER A 2 -4.67 23.32 -24.00
CA SER A 2 -6.13 23.19 -23.96
C SER A 2 -6.53 21.70 -24.07
N ILE A 3 -7.77 21.34 -23.72
CA ILE A 3 -8.24 19.94 -23.76
C ILE A 3 -8.08 19.31 -25.15
N ASN A 4 -8.33 20.07 -26.23
CA ASN A 4 -8.19 19.58 -27.60
C ASN A 4 -6.73 19.27 -27.95
N HIS A 5 -5.77 20.06 -27.46
CA HIS A 5 -4.35 19.75 -27.62
C HIS A 5 -4.00 18.43 -26.89
N ALA A 6 -4.54 18.22 -25.69
CA ALA A 6 -4.29 16.99 -24.93
C ALA A 6 -4.88 15.76 -25.65
N ARG A 7 -6.12 15.84 -26.15
CA ARG A 7 -6.75 14.77 -26.94
C ARG A 7 -5.96 14.45 -28.21
N ASN A 8 -5.53 15.48 -28.95
CA ASN A 8 -4.71 15.28 -30.15
C ASN A 8 -3.35 14.67 -29.80
N ALA A 9 -2.68 15.11 -28.73
CA ALA A 9 -1.44 14.53 -28.26
C ALA A 9 -1.59 13.04 -27.89
N MET A 10 -2.72 12.65 -27.27
CA MET A 10 -3.03 11.25 -26.99
C MET A 10 -3.23 10.42 -28.27
N ILE A 11 -3.86 10.98 -29.30
CA ILE A 11 -3.98 10.34 -30.61
C ILE A 11 -2.60 10.08 -31.21
N GLU A 12 -1.73 11.10 -31.27
CA GLU A 12 -0.39 10.96 -31.83
C GLU A 12 0.48 9.97 -31.05
N LEU A 13 0.37 9.95 -29.71
CA LEU A 13 1.04 8.97 -28.87
C LEU A 13 0.58 7.54 -29.19
N GLY A 14 -0.73 7.33 -29.34
CA GLY A 14 -1.30 6.03 -29.70
C GLY A 14 -0.81 5.55 -31.07
N ILE A 15 -0.79 6.43 -32.06
CA ILE A 15 -0.25 6.15 -33.40
C ILE A 15 1.23 5.75 -33.30
N ALA A 16 2.05 6.54 -32.59
CA ALA A 16 3.48 6.28 -32.41
C ALA A 16 3.77 4.95 -31.70
N LYS A 17 2.86 4.49 -30.83
CA LYS A 17 2.93 3.19 -30.14
C LYS A 17 2.39 2.03 -30.99
N GLY A 18 1.89 2.29 -32.19
CA GLY A 18 1.38 1.27 -33.10
C GLY A 18 -0.04 0.78 -32.76
N ALA A 19 -0.79 1.51 -31.93
CA ALA A 19 -2.17 1.15 -31.61
C ALA A 19 -3.05 1.22 -32.86
N LYS A 20 -3.95 0.24 -33.06
CA LYS A 20 -4.93 0.27 -34.16
C LYS A 20 -6.09 1.22 -33.85
N TRP A 21 -6.59 1.15 -32.62
CA TRP A 21 -7.68 1.96 -32.09
C TRP A 21 -7.18 2.78 -30.92
N ILE A 22 -7.59 4.04 -30.86
CA ILE A 22 -7.12 5.03 -29.89
C ILE A 22 -8.33 5.68 -29.25
N LEU A 23 -8.35 5.70 -27.92
CA LEU A 23 -9.48 6.14 -27.09
C LEU A 23 -9.06 7.43 -26.35
N PRO A 24 -9.03 8.61 -27.00
CA PRO A 24 -8.65 9.88 -26.38
C PRO A 24 -9.82 10.44 -25.56
N TRP A 25 -10.31 9.65 -24.60
CA TRP A 25 -11.48 9.99 -23.80
C TRP A 25 -11.14 10.99 -22.70
N ASP A 26 -12.12 11.81 -22.35
CA ASP A 26 -11.97 12.76 -21.25
C ASP A 26 -12.13 12.09 -19.88
N GLU A 27 -11.77 12.86 -18.84
CA GLU A 27 -11.94 12.45 -17.44
C GLU A 27 -13.37 11.98 -17.14
N ASN A 28 -13.47 11.00 -16.22
CA ASN A 28 -14.71 10.33 -15.77
C ASN A 28 -15.37 9.36 -16.76
N CYS A 29 -14.58 8.55 -17.48
CA CYS A 29 -15.10 7.38 -18.19
C CYS A 29 -14.88 6.11 -17.34
N PHE A 30 -15.90 5.69 -16.59
CA PHE A 30 -15.93 4.40 -15.92
C PHE A 30 -16.47 3.33 -16.87
N LEU A 31 -15.83 2.17 -16.92
CA LEU A 31 -16.22 1.04 -17.75
C LEU A 31 -16.55 -0.15 -16.87
N THR A 32 -17.70 -0.78 -17.13
CA THR A 32 -17.98 -2.13 -16.64
C THR A 32 -17.37 -3.16 -17.59
N SER A 33 -17.15 -4.39 -17.13
CA SER A 33 -16.67 -5.49 -18.00
C SER A 33 -17.56 -5.66 -19.22
N LYS A 34 -18.89 -5.62 -19.04
CA LYS A 34 -19.87 -5.68 -20.13
C LYS A 34 -19.66 -4.56 -21.16
N ALA A 35 -19.45 -3.32 -20.71
CA ALA A 35 -19.22 -2.20 -21.61
C ALA A 35 -17.91 -2.39 -22.40
N TRP A 36 -16.85 -2.82 -21.72
CA TRP A 36 -15.56 -3.07 -22.35
C TRP A 36 -15.60 -4.21 -23.36
N ASP A 37 -16.26 -5.32 -23.04
CA ASP A 37 -16.39 -6.48 -23.92
C ASP A 37 -17.13 -6.12 -25.21
N MET A 38 -18.17 -5.30 -25.12
CA MET A 38 -18.89 -4.77 -26.29
C MET A 38 -17.98 -3.91 -27.17
N ILE A 39 -17.24 -2.97 -26.56
CA ILE A 39 -16.30 -2.09 -27.28
C ILE A 39 -15.22 -2.91 -27.96
N ALA A 40 -14.59 -3.83 -27.23
CA ALA A 40 -13.55 -4.70 -27.78
C ALA A 40 -14.08 -5.56 -28.93
N HIS A 41 -15.24 -6.20 -28.75
CA HIS A 41 -15.85 -7.01 -29.80
C HIS A 41 -16.08 -6.20 -31.09
N ASP A 42 -16.72 -5.03 -31.00
CA ASP A 42 -17.12 -4.25 -32.17
C ASP A 42 -15.92 -3.67 -32.93
N LEU A 43 -14.90 -3.20 -32.20
CA LEU A 43 -13.66 -2.65 -32.78
C LEU A 43 -12.84 -3.67 -33.56
N PHE A 44 -12.98 -4.96 -33.24
CA PHE A 44 -12.20 -6.05 -33.85
C PHE A 44 -13.03 -6.98 -34.75
N THR A 45 -14.25 -6.58 -35.11
CA THR A 45 -14.99 -7.25 -36.18
C THR A 45 -14.25 -7.13 -37.52
N PRO A 46 -14.33 -8.13 -38.43
CA PRO A 46 -13.71 -8.04 -39.76
C PRO A 46 -14.10 -6.77 -40.51
N ASP A 47 -15.38 -6.39 -40.44
CA ASP A 47 -15.88 -5.17 -41.07
C ASP A 47 -15.22 -3.91 -40.48
N ALA A 48 -15.11 -3.77 -39.15
CA ALA A 48 -14.44 -2.62 -38.55
C ALA A 48 -12.93 -2.57 -38.85
N VAL A 49 -12.32 -3.74 -39.04
CA VAL A 49 -10.88 -3.91 -39.23
C VAL A 49 -10.45 -3.62 -40.67
N ASP A 50 -11.25 -4.06 -41.64
CA ASP A 50 -10.91 -4.09 -43.07
C ASP A 50 -11.70 -3.08 -43.90
N ASP A 51 -12.84 -2.56 -43.40
CA ASP A 51 -13.59 -1.50 -44.09
C ASP A 51 -12.91 -0.15 -43.87
N ASP A 52 -12.37 0.41 -44.96
CA ASP A 52 -11.75 1.73 -44.95
C ASP A 52 -12.73 2.88 -44.66
N ALA A 53 -14.03 2.59 -44.68
CA ALA A 53 -15.08 3.54 -44.28
C ALA A 53 -15.22 3.68 -42.75
N ILE A 54 -14.81 2.69 -41.95
CA ILE A 54 -14.99 2.72 -40.49
C ILE A 54 -13.69 3.17 -39.81
N LYS A 55 -13.61 4.48 -39.57
CA LYS A 55 -12.45 5.11 -38.90
C LYS A 55 -12.75 5.65 -37.50
N TYR A 56 -14.02 5.67 -37.13
CA TYR A 56 -14.49 6.24 -35.87
C TYR A 56 -15.53 5.33 -35.23
N PHE A 57 -15.58 5.33 -33.90
CA PHE A 57 -16.71 4.84 -33.14
C PHE A 57 -17.14 5.87 -32.12
N VAL A 58 -18.45 5.93 -31.87
CA VAL A 58 -19.04 6.78 -30.83
C VAL A 58 -19.42 5.91 -29.63
N VAL A 59 -19.00 6.30 -28.44
CA VAL A 59 -19.33 5.61 -27.19
C VAL A 59 -20.17 6.52 -26.32
N TRP A 60 -21.45 6.18 -26.15
CA TRP A 60 -22.39 7.03 -25.42
C TRP A 60 -22.10 7.05 -23.93
N MET A 61 -22.30 8.21 -23.31
CA MET A 61 -22.09 8.41 -21.87
C MET A 61 -23.42 8.35 -21.12
N ASP A 62 -23.51 7.47 -20.12
CA ASP A 62 -24.54 7.53 -19.08
C ASP A 62 -24.03 8.32 -17.88
N ARG A 63 -24.75 9.36 -17.47
CA ARG A 63 -24.42 10.15 -16.29
C ARG A 63 -25.31 9.70 -15.13
N LEU A 64 -24.68 9.06 -14.15
CA LEU A 64 -25.40 8.62 -12.96
C LEU A 64 -25.92 9.82 -12.17
N LYS A 65 -27.14 9.65 -11.66
CA LYS A 65 -27.82 10.58 -10.75
C LYS A 65 -28.09 9.94 -9.37
N VAL A 66 -27.54 8.76 -9.16
CA VAL A 66 -27.70 7.90 -7.98
C VAL A 66 -26.33 7.43 -7.52
N GLU A 67 -26.26 6.78 -6.36
CA GLU A 67 -25.01 6.23 -5.81
C GLU A 67 -24.29 5.30 -6.81
N ASN A 68 -22.96 5.31 -6.73
CA ASN A 68 -22.09 4.67 -7.71
C ASN A 68 -22.13 3.14 -7.69
N ASP A 69 -22.58 2.54 -6.59
CA ASP A 69 -22.72 1.10 -6.41
C ASP A 69 -23.69 0.46 -7.42
N VAL A 70 -24.64 1.23 -7.96
CA VAL A 70 -25.57 0.76 -9.00
C VAL A 70 -24.87 0.16 -10.22
N VAL A 71 -23.65 0.60 -10.54
CA VAL A 71 -22.91 0.09 -11.72
C VAL A 71 -22.33 -1.31 -11.50
N LEU A 72 -22.27 -1.75 -10.25
CA LEU A 72 -21.79 -3.08 -9.86
C LEU A 72 -22.92 -4.12 -9.92
N ASP A 73 -24.18 -3.68 -10.04
CA ASP A 73 -25.32 -4.57 -10.24
C ASP A 73 -25.25 -5.20 -11.65
N PRO A 74 -25.23 -6.54 -11.79
CA PRO A 74 -25.30 -7.21 -13.08
C PRO A 74 -26.53 -6.82 -13.93
N ALA A 75 -27.60 -6.35 -13.29
CA ALA A 75 -28.82 -5.88 -13.94
C ALA A 75 -28.78 -4.41 -14.38
N TYR A 76 -27.68 -3.69 -14.15
CA TYR A 76 -27.54 -2.30 -14.56
C TYR A 76 -27.75 -2.13 -16.07
N VAL A 77 -28.68 -1.23 -16.42
CA VAL A 77 -28.97 -0.84 -17.79
C VAL A 77 -28.62 0.64 -17.95
N PRO A 78 -27.65 0.99 -18.82
CA PRO A 78 -27.25 2.37 -19.01
C PRO A 78 -28.32 3.19 -19.73
N ASN A 79 -28.53 4.44 -19.30
CA ASN A 79 -29.34 5.43 -20.00
C ASN A 79 -28.44 6.48 -20.68
N ALA A 80 -27.62 6.01 -21.62
CA ALA A 80 -26.57 6.81 -22.24
C ALA A 80 -27.13 7.79 -23.29
N TRP A 81 -27.48 9.01 -22.87
CA TRP A 81 -28.07 10.05 -23.74
C TRP A 81 -27.22 11.34 -23.83
N GLU A 82 -26.13 11.44 -23.06
CA GLU A 82 -25.31 12.65 -22.99
C GLU A 82 -24.23 12.72 -24.09
N GLU A 83 -23.38 13.75 -24.04
CA GLU A 83 -22.26 13.94 -24.97
C GLU A 83 -21.35 12.69 -25.00
N PRO A 84 -21.22 12.02 -26.15
CA PRO A 84 -20.49 10.77 -26.25
C PRO A 84 -18.96 10.98 -26.29
N GLN A 85 -18.22 9.88 -26.11
CA GLN A 85 -16.80 9.79 -26.41
C GLN A 85 -16.56 9.30 -27.84
N ILE A 86 -15.37 9.54 -28.38
CA ILE A 86 -15.00 9.17 -29.76
C ILE A 86 -13.76 8.30 -29.72
N ILE A 87 -13.80 7.18 -30.43
CA ILE A 87 -12.65 6.29 -30.68
C ILE A 87 -12.15 6.55 -32.10
N PHE A 88 -10.84 6.58 -32.28
CA PHE A 88 -10.18 6.84 -33.55
C PHE A 88 -9.44 5.59 -34.01
N ARG A 89 -9.59 5.24 -35.30
CA ARG A 89 -8.65 4.33 -35.96
C ARG A 89 -7.35 5.10 -36.24
N ARG A 90 -6.21 4.41 -36.24
CA ARG A 90 -4.89 5.03 -36.41
C ARG A 90 -4.70 5.87 -37.68
N ASP A 91 -5.49 5.58 -38.71
CA ASP A 91 -5.48 6.23 -40.03
C ASP A 91 -6.63 7.24 -40.21
N ALA A 92 -7.32 7.58 -39.11
CA ALA A 92 -8.26 8.68 -39.04
C ALA A 92 -7.52 10.02 -39.26
N THR A 93 -8.08 10.87 -40.12
CA THR A 93 -7.51 12.17 -40.51
C THR A 93 -8.04 13.32 -39.65
N GLU A 94 -9.28 13.22 -39.16
CA GLU A 94 -9.84 14.26 -38.28
C GLU A 94 -9.11 14.36 -36.95
N ARG A 95 -9.09 15.58 -36.40
CA ARG A 95 -8.54 15.94 -35.08
C ARG A 95 -9.46 16.94 -34.40
N PHE A 96 -9.32 17.07 -33.08
CA PHE A 96 -10.02 18.10 -32.33
C PHE A 96 -9.47 19.48 -32.68
N ASP A 97 -10.35 20.46 -32.91
CA ASP A 97 -9.91 21.80 -33.32
C ASP A 97 -9.33 22.58 -32.12
N GLU A 98 -8.00 22.71 -32.11
CA GLU A 98 -7.24 23.34 -31.03
C GLU A 98 -7.52 24.84 -30.85
N ALA A 99 -8.12 25.51 -31.84
CA ALA A 99 -8.50 26.91 -31.75
C ALA A 99 -9.81 27.13 -30.98
N LEU A 100 -10.60 26.08 -30.73
CA LEU A 100 -11.79 26.16 -29.89
C LEU A 100 -11.39 26.30 -28.42
N ARG A 101 -12.08 27.20 -27.72
CA ARG A 101 -11.84 27.45 -26.29
C ARG A 101 -12.40 26.30 -25.45
N TYR A 102 -11.68 25.94 -24.39
CA TYR A 102 -12.16 24.99 -23.39
C TYR A 102 -13.52 25.42 -22.82
N GLY A 103 -14.43 24.45 -22.63
CA GLY A 103 -15.77 24.69 -22.09
C GLY A 103 -16.76 25.27 -23.10
N ARG A 104 -16.37 25.42 -24.38
CA ARG A 104 -17.24 25.90 -25.44
C ARG A 104 -17.25 24.91 -26.62
N ARG A 105 -17.97 23.81 -26.42
CA ARG A 105 -18.44 22.89 -27.49
C ARG A 105 -17.30 22.29 -28.33
N ASP A 106 -16.17 22.07 -27.68
CA ASP A 106 -14.89 21.69 -28.27
C ASP A 106 -14.87 20.27 -28.83
N LYS A 107 -15.63 19.33 -28.24
CA LYS A 107 -15.86 17.98 -28.77
C LYS A 107 -17.07 17.93 -29.71
N ALA A 108 -18.16 18.62 -29.37
CA ALA A 108 -19.33 18.76 -30.24
C ALA A 108 -19.00 19.27 -31.65
N ALA A 109 -17.99 20.13 -31.80
CA ALA A 109 -17.53 20.57 -33.12
C ALA A 109 -17.08 19.42 -34.02
N LEU A 110 -16.34 18.45 -33.47
CA LEU A 110 -15.92 17.26 -34.21
C LEU A 110 -17.09 16.30 -34.47
N LEU A 111 -18.02 16.15 -33.52
CA LEU A 111 -19.24 15.35 -33.71
C LEU A 111 -20.07 15.86 -34.90
N ILE A 112 -20.16 17.18 -35.09
CA ILE A 112 -20.82 17.79 -36.25
C ILE A 112 -20.08 17.45 -37.55
N ARG A 113 -18.75 17.61 -37.58
CA ARG A 113 -17.94 17.32 -38.78
C ARG A 113 -18.04 15.87 -39.20
N LEU A 114 -18.08 14.95 -38.24
CA LEU A 114 -18.29 13.52 -38.42
C LEU A 114 -19.75 13.14 -38.70
N ASN A 115 -20.66 14.11 -38.66
CA ASN A 115 -22.09 13.93 -38.86
C ASN A 115 -22.71 12.90 -37.90
N VAL A 116 -22.29 12.92 -36.63
CA VAL A 116 -22.87 12.11 -35.54
C VAL A 116 -24.18 12.77 -35.10
N PRO A 117 -25.34 12.08 -35.15
CA PRO A 117 -26.62 12.66 -34.75
C PRO A 117 -26.65 13.10 -33.28
N GLY A 118 -27.21 14.27 -33.00
CA GLY A 118 -27.42 14.75 -31.62
C GLY A 118 -27.81 16.22 -31.54
N VAL A 119 -28.11 16.67 -30.32
CA VAL A 119 -28.61 18.04 -30.02
C VAL A 119 -27.65 19.15 -30.43
N TRP A 120 -26.36 18.84 -30.64
CA TRP A 120 -25.33 19.80 -31.04
C TRP A 120 -25.56 20.42 -32.42
N PHE A 121 -26.37 19.80 -33.28
CA PHE A 121 -26.80 20.40 -34.55
C PHE A 121 -27.72 21.60 -34.35
N GLU A 122 -28.46 21.66 -33.23
CA GLU A 122 -29.45 22.69 -32.94
C GLU A 122 -28.87 23.84 -32.11
N TRP A 123 -27.62 23.72 -31.67
CA TRP A 123 -26.98 24.74 -30.84
C TRP A 123 -26.72 26.02 -31.64
N GLY A 124 -26.84 27.19 -30.99
CA GLY A 124 -26.56 28.47 -31.65
C GLY A 124 -25.07 28.66 -31.91
N TRP A 125 -24.59 28.30 -33.11
CA TRP A 125 -23.20 28.46 -33.54
C TRP A 125 -22.99 29.82 -34.23
N SER A 126 -21.94 30.54 -33.83
CA SER A 126 -21.56 31.79 -34.49
C SER A 126 -20.96 31.52 -35.88
N ALA A 127 -20.91 32.54 -36.74
CA ALA A 127 -20.41 32.38 -38.12
C ALA A 127 -19.00 31.77 -38.19
N TRP A 128 -18.09 32.15 -37.28
CA TRP A 128 -16.73 31.60 -37.28
C TRP A 128 -16.66 30.15 -36.80
N GLU A 129 -17.57 29.72 -35.92
CA GLU A 129 -17.63 28.33 -35.45
C GLU A 129 -18.26 27.42 -36.52
N ARG A 130 -19.22 27.95 -37.30
CA ARG A 130 -19.84 27.22 -38.43
C ARG A 130 -18.83 26.85 -39.51
N LEU A 131 -17.90 27.76 -39.83
CA LEU A 131 -16.77 27.53 -40.74
C LEU A 131 -15.85 26.38 -40.30
N ARG A 132 -15.88 26.02 -39.01
CA ARG A 132 -15.07 24.95 -38.41
C ARG A 132 -15.89 23.70 -38.06
N THR A 133 -17.18 23.69 -38.39
CA THR A 133 -18.12 22.60 -38.08
C THR A 133 -18.92 22.21 -39.33
N PHE A 134 -20.14 22.73 -39.50
CA PHE A 134 -21.05 22.35 -40.59
C PHE A 134 -20.50 22.67 -41.98
N ASP A 135 -19.81 23.81 -42.11
CA ASP A 135 -19.34 24.30 -43.41
C ASP A 135 -18.00 23.64 -43.80
N ASN A 136 -17.46 22.78 -42.92
CA ASN A 136 -16.23 22.02 -43.14
C ASN A 136 -16.41 20.55 -42.71
N PRO A 137 -17.25 19.76 -43.41
CA PRO A 137 -17.51 18.36 -43.07
C PRO A 137 -16.24 17.52 -43.20
N SER A 138 -16.16 16.45 -42.41
CA SER A 138 -14.99 15.58 -42.38
C SER A 138 -14.68 14.94 -43.73
N SER A 139 -13.40 14.88 -44.11
CA SER A 139 -12.96 14.16 -45.31
C SER A 139 -13.16 12.66 -45.20
N ASP A 140 -12.95 12.10 -44.00
CA ASP A 140 -13.22 10.69 -43.71
C ASP A 140 -14.73 10.39 -43.69
N GLY A 141 -15.57 11.38 -43.36
CA GLY A 141 -17.03 11.27 -43.38
C GLY A 141 -17.72 11.61 -44.72
N SER A 142 -16.95 11.94 -45.78
CA SER A 142 -17.49 12.59 -47.00
C SER A 142 -17.83 11.68 -48.19
N ARG A 143 -17.46 10.38 -48.18
CA ARG A 143 -17.87 9.50 -49.29
C ARG A 143 -19.34 9.13 -49.12
N ARG A 144 -20.20 9.68 -49.99
CA ARG A 144 -21.60 9.28 -50.15
C ARG A 144 -21.69 7.77 -50.32
N SER A 145 -22.03 7.05 -49.24
CA SER A 145 -22.60 5.71 -49.36
C SER A 145 -24.05 5.87 -49.81
N THR A 146 -24.44 5.11 -50.82
CA THR A 146 -25.80 5.06 -51.38
C THR A 146 -26.81 4.40 -50.43
N ASP A 147 -26.36 3.89 -49.27
CA ASP A 147 -27.09 2.82 -48.55
C ASP A 147 -27.64 3.23 -47.17
N ASN A 148 -27.82 4.52 -46.89
CA ASN A 148 -28.57 4.99 -45.70
C ASN A 148 -28.03 4.51 -44.33
N ARG A 149 -26.78 4.00 -44.24
CA ARG A 149 -26.16 3.58 -42.97
C ARG A 149 -25.66 4.79 -42.15
N PRO A 150 -25.72 4.76 -40.81
CA PRO A 150 -25.13 5.80 -39.96
C PRO A 150 -23.61 5.90 -40.22
N LYS A 151 -23.14 7.13 -40.48
CA LYS A 151 -21.77 7.42 -40.97
C LYS A 151 -20.66 7.10 -39.95
N VAL A 152 -20.99 7.04 -38.67
CA VAL A 152 -20.09 6.61 -37.60
C VAL A 152 -20.87 5.64 -36.70
N PRO A 153 -20.44 4.37 -36.58
CA PRO A 153 -21.11 3.41 -35.72
C PRO A 153 -20.97 3.78 -34.24
N SER A 154 -21.97 3.40 -33.45
CA SER A 154 -21.89 3.44 -31.98
C SER A 154 -21.49 2.09 -31.42
N THR A 155 -20.75 2.08 -30.32
CA THR A 155 -20.38 0.85 -29.59
C THR A 155 -20.41 1.10 -28.09
N GLY A 156 -20.73 0.06 -27.31
CA GLY A 156 -20.70 0.05 -25.85
C GLY A 156 -21.30 1.30 -25.19
N PHE A 157 -20.77 1.63 -24.02
CA PHE A 157 -21.10 2.83 -23.26
C PHE A 157 -19.98 3.14 -22.27
N VAL A 158 -19.92 4.40 -21.81
CA VAL A 158 -19.12 4.80 -20.65
C VAL A 158 -20.04 5.37 -19.58
N ILE A 159 -19.66 5.20 -18.33
CA ILE A 159 -20.43 5.72 -17.20
C ILE A 159 -19.66 6.88 -16.59
N ARG A 160 -20.33 8.00 -16.40
CA ARG A 160 -19.84 9.09 -15.55
C ARG A 160 -20.40 8.90 -14.15
N LEU A 161 -19.51 8.58 -13.22
CA LEU A 161 -19.85 8.38 -11.81
C LEU A 161 -20.45 9.64 -11.19
N TYR A 162 -21.38 9.41 -10.28
CA TYR A 162 -22.07 10.43 -9.51
C TYR A 162 -21.13 11.07 -8.48
N SER A 163 -21.24 12.39 -8.34
CA SER A 163 -20.42 13.19 -7.43
C SER A 163 -20.78 13.05 -5.95
N GLY A 164 -21.89 12.35 -5.63
CA GLY A 164 -22.39 12.19 -4.26
C GLY A 164 -23.15 13.40 -3.72
N ASN A 165 -23.36 14.48 -4.49
CA ASN A 165 -24.20 15.61 -4.07
C ASN A 165 -25.00 16.20 -5.25
N PRO A 166 -26.36 16.18 -5.22
CA PRO A 166 -27.18 16.68 -6.32
C PRO A 166 -26.99 18.18 -6.56
N VAL A 167 -26.68 18.95 -5.51
CA VAL A 167 -26.55 20.41 -5.55
C VAL A 167 -25.36 20.85 -6.42
N TYR A 168 -24.32 20.03 -6.50
CA TYR A 168 -23.14 20.34 -7.29
C TYR A 168 -23.27 19.94 -8.76
N GLU A 169 -24.36 19.30 -9.17
CA GLU A 169 -24.60 18.98 -10.57
C GLU A 169 -25.12 20.16 -11.42
N ASP A 170 -25.44 21.31 -10.79
CA ASP A 170 -25.79 22.57 -11.45
C ASP A 170 -24.58 23.45 -11.85
N GLN A 171 -24.68 24.14 -12.99
CA GLN A 171 -23.57 24.78 -13.73
C GLN A 171 -22.72 25.79 -12.92
N ALA A 172 -23.17 26.26 -11.76
CA ALA A 172 -22.52 27.30 -10.97
C ALA A 172 -21.41 26.82 -10.01
N PHE A 173 -21.22 25.50 -9.82
CA PHE A 173 -20.31 24.97 -8.79
C PHE A 173 -19.16 24.09 -9.33
N GLY A 174 -18.60 24.44 -10.49
CA GLY A 174 -17.58 23.62 -11.18
C GLY A 174 -16.41 23.11 -10.30
N PHE A 175 -15.79 23.97 -9.49
CA PHE A 175 -14.66 23.56 -8.64
C PHE A 175 -15.06 22.60 -7.50
N HIS A 176 -16.12 22.92 -6.75
CA HIS A 176 -16.60 22.09 -5.64
C HIS A 176 -17.14 20.74 -6.12
N ARG A 177 -17.73 20.74 -7.31
CA ARG A 177 -18.16 19.54 -8.03
C ARG A 177 -16.99 18.62 -8.36
N GLU A 178 -15.88 19.13 -8.91
CA GLU A 178 -14.72 18.27 -9.20
C GLU A 178 -14.06 17.73 -7.93
N MET A 179 -14.02 18.51 -6.84
CA MET A 179 -13.53 18.00 -5.55
C MET A 179 -14.42 16.90 -4.95
N ALA A 180 -15.73 17.13 -4.88
CA ALA A 180 -16.68 16.14 -4.36
C ALA A 180 -16.65 14.84 -5.18
N ARG A 181 -16.42 14.94 -6.50
CA ARG A 181 -16.21 13.78 -7.37
C ARG A 181 -14.93 13.04 -7.09
N ALA A 182 -13.81 13.75 -6.96
CA ALA A 182 -12.55 13.11 -6.61
C ALA A 182 -12.68 12.35 -5.29
N GLU A 183 -13.39 12.91 -4.31
CA GLU A 183 -13.70 12.25 -3.04
C GLU A 183 -14.64 11.05 -3.20
N ALA A 184 -15.65 11.12 -4.07
CA ALA A 184 -16.54 9.99 -4.34
C ALA A 184 -15.83 8.83 -5.06
N ILE A 185 -14.99 9.15 -6.05
CA ILE A 185 -14.17 8.17 -6.78
C ILE A 185 -13.15 7.53 -5.84
N ALA A 186 -12.44 8.32 -5.02
CA ALA A 186 -11.50 7.81 -4.04
C ALA A 186 -12.19 6.85 -3.06
N ARG A 187 -13.34 7.23 -2.51
CA ARG A 187 -14.13 6.34 -1.63
C ARG A 187 -14.58 5.05 -2.31
N GLN A 188 -14.97 5.11 -3.59
CA GLN A 188 -15.34 3.91 -4.34
C GLN A 188 -14.13 2.98 -4.54
N LEU A 189 -12.96 3.53 -4.86
CA LEU A 189 -11.71 2.75 -4.98
C LEU A 189 -11.31 2.16 -3.63
N GLU A 190 -11.36 2.93 -2.55
CA GLU A 190 -11.10 2.45 -1.18
C GLU A 190 -12.06 1.32 -0.79
N SER A 191 -13.34 1.42 -1.13
CA SER A 191 -14.32 0.35 -0.89
C SER A 191 -14.00 -0.93 -1.67
N LEU A 192 -13.49 -0.82 -2.91
CA LEU A 192 -13.08 -1.97 -3.70
C LEU A 192 -11.80 -2.60 -3.13
N GLU A 193 -10.84 -1.78 -2.68
CA GLU A 193 -9.63 -2.24 -2.00
C GLU A 193 -9.97 -2.96 -0.69
N ASP A 194 -10.90 -2.41 0.10
CA ASP A 194 -11.41 -3.07 1.32
C ASP A 194 -12.02 -4.44 1.00
N GLN A 195 -12.81 -4.52 -0.08
CA GLN A 195 -13.41 -5.78 -0.51
C GLN A 195 -12.35 -6.80 -0.94
N VAL A 196 -11.37 -6.40 -1.76
CA VAL A 196 -10.27 -7.28 -2.17
C VAL A 196 -9.47 -7.77 -0.96
N MET A 197 -9.17 -6.87 -0.03
CA MET A 197 -8.44 -7.21 1.20
C MET A 197 -9.17 -8.29 2.00
N ARG A 198 -10.49 -8.18 2.15
CA ARG A 198 -11.29 -9.14 2.94
C ARG A 198 -11.59 -10.43 2.18
N ASP A 199 -12.11 -10.31 0.96
CA ASP A 199 -12.66 -11.45 0.22
C ASP A 199 -11.56 -12.28 -0.47
N VAL A 200 -10.53 -11.62 -1.00
CA VAL A 200 -9.46 -12.29 -1.76
C VAL A 200 -8.25 -12.57 -0.89
N LEU A 201 -7.79 -11.56 -0.14
CA LEU A 201 -6.57 -11.65 0.66
C LEU A 201 -6.81 -12.16 2.09
N GLN A 202 -8.07 -12.39 2.47
CA GLN A 202 -8.46 -12.94 3.78
C GLN A 202 -7.88 -12.13 4.95
N PHE A 203 -7.80 -10.81 4.76
CA PHE A 203 -7.33 -9.89 5.77
C PHE A 203 -8.34 -9.80 6.93
N HIS A 204 -7.82 -10.01 8.14
CA HIS A 204 -8.55 -9.77 9.39
C HIS A 204 -7.66 -9.01 10.38
N PRO A 205 -8.24 -8.15 11.23
CA PRO A 205 -7.46 -7.36 12.19
C PRO A 205 -6.73 -8.23 13.24
N THR A 206 -7.19 -9.46 13.46
CA THR A 206 -6.54 -10.47 14.33
C THR A 206 -5.36 -11.17 13.67
N ASN A 207 -5.19 -11.04 12.35
CA ASN A 207 -4.05 -11.62 11.66
C ASN A 207 -2.78 -10.89 12.10
N LEU A 208 -1.72 -11.67 12.33
CA LEU A 208 -0.38 -11.15 12.53
C LEU A 208 0.15 -10.67 11.17
N VAL A 209 0.87 -9.54 11.14
CA VAL A 209 1.40 -8.92 9.91
C VAL A 209 2.90 -9.14 9.72
N VAL A 210 3.64 -9.42 10.79
CA VAL A 210 5.08 -9.69 10.77
C VAL A 210 5.36 -11.13 11.19
N TYR A 211 4.80 -11.58 12.30
CA TYR A 211 5.05 -12.92 12.82
C TYR A 211 4.17 -13.97 12.15
N SER A 212 4.72 -15.18 12.00
CA SER A 212 3.97 -16.32 11.47
C SER A 212 3.26 -17.06 12.60
N LYS A 213 1.93 -17.00 12.60
CA LYS A 213 1.08 -17.77 13.54
C LYS A 213 1.36 -19.28 13.46
N HIS A 214 1.64 -19.79 12.25
CA HIS A 214 1.99 -21.19 12.05
C HIS A 214 3.32 -21.57 12.73
N LYS A 215 4.38 -20.77 12.57
CA LYS A 215 5.68 -21.03 13.23
C LYS A 215 5.56 -20.96 14.75
N LEU A 216 4.78 -20.01 15.28
CA LEU A 216 4.50 -19.89 16.72
C LEU A 216 3.73 -21.11 17.27
N LEU A 217 2.71 -21.60 16.56
CA LEU A 217 1.96 -22.79 16.94
C LEU A 217 2.85 -24.05 16.91
N ARG A 218 3.73 -24.18 15.90
CA ARG A 218 4.72 -25.26 15.84
C ARG A 218 5.68 -25.21 17.02
N ALA A 219 6.19 -24.04 17.39
CA ALA A 219 7.04 -23.86 18.57
C ALA A 219 6.32 -24.28 19.86
N LYS A 220 5.04 -23.91 20.03
CA LYS A 220 4.19 -24.36 21.13
C LYS A 220 4.03 -25.88 21.17
N GLN A 221 3.72 -26.50 20.04
CA GLN A 221 3.56 -27.95 19.93
C GLN A 221 4.86 -28.70 20.28
N LEU A 222 6.01 -28.20 19.81
CA LEU A 222 7.32 -28.77 20.13
C LEU A 222 7.63 -28.70 21.62
N PHE A 223 7.32 -27.59 22.28
CA PHE A 223 7.49 -27.48 23.73
C PHE A 223 6.59 -28.47 24.49
N GLN A 224 5.33 -28.59 24.10
CA GLN A 224 4.36 -29.47 24.76
C GLN A 224 4.70 -30.96 24.61
N THR A 225 5.18 -31.37 23.44
CA THR A 225 5.54 -32.78 23.16
C THR A 225 6.82 -33.22 23.88
N GLN A 226 7.67 -32.29 24.31
CA GLN A 226 8.90 -32.61 25.05
C GLN A 226 8.69 -32.87 26.55
N VAL A 227 7.53 -32.53 27.12
CA VAL A 227 7.21 -32.91 28.51
C VAL A 227 7.15 -34.45 28.66
N ASP A 228 7.02 -35.21 27.57
CA ASP A 228 6.82 -36.66 27.57
C ASP A 228 7.97 -37.54 27.02
N THR A 229 9.11 -37.01 26.55
CA THR A 229 10.19 -37.87 25.97
C THR A 229 11.63 -37.51 26.32
N SER A 230 12.42 -38.54 26.63
CA SER A 230 13.87 -38.54 26.91
C SER A 230 14.75 -38.03 25.74
N PRO A 231 16.00 -37.59 25.98
CA PRO A 231 16.77 -36.81 25.03
C PRO A 231 17.58 -37.69 24.07
N LEU A 232 17.06 -37.92 22.87
CA LEU A 232 17.86 -38.44 21.75
C LEU A 232 17.42 -37.75 20.45
N ASP A 233 18.16 -36.71 20.07
CA ASP A 233 18.57 -36.33 18.70
C ASP A 233 19.04 -34.86 18.71
N PRO A 234 20.03 -34.47 17.86
CA PRO A 234 20.58 -33.12 17.83
C PRO A 234 19.47 -32.07 17.64
N PRO A 235 19.70 -30.81 18.07
CA PRO A 235 18.67 -29.78 17.99
C PRO A 235 18.28 -29.52 16.54
N ASP A 236 17.11 -30.00 16.13
CA ASP A 236 16.38 -29.43 15.01
C ASP A 236 16.32 -27.90 15.22
N ASN A 237 16.52 -27.10 14.17
CA ASN A 237 16.59 -25.62 14.26
C ASN A 237 15.37 -25.05 15.02
N ASP A 238 14.21 -25.69 14.90
CA ASP A 238 12.98 -25.31 15.61
C ASP A 238 13.06 -25.50 17.13
N ARG A 239 13.84 -26.46 17.62
CA ARG A 239 14.06 -26.66 19.07
C ARG A 239 14.95 -25.57 19.65
N ALA A 240 15.99 -25.16 18.91
CA ALA A 240 16.85 -24.05 19.32
C ALA A 240 16.05 -22.75 19.46
N ILE A 241 15.07 -22.53 18.56
CA ILE A 241 14.14 -21.40 18.62
C ILE A 241 13.32 -21.39 19.93
N VAL A 242 12.73 -22.52 20.32
CA VAL A 242 11.95 -22.62 21.56
C VAL A 242 12.81 -22.30 22.78
N VAL A 243 14.02 -22.88 22.84
CA VAL A 243 14.97 -22.64 23.94
C VAL A 243 15.37 -21.17 24.02
N ASP A 244 15.67 -20.54 22.88
CA ASP A 244 16.02 -19.11 22.80
C ASP A 244 14.88 -18.21 23.32
N VAL A 245 13.65 -18.44 22.85
CA VAL A 245 12.47 -17.69 23.29
C VAL A 245 12.31 -17.77 24.81
N LEU A 246 12.39 -18.97 25.39
CA LEU A 246 12.21 -19.16 26.84
C LEU A 246 13.35 -18.54 27.66
N LYS A 247 14.60 -18.68 27.21
CA LYS A 247 15.75 -17.99 27.83
C LYS A 247 15.56 -16.47 27.83
N GLN A 248 15.07 -15.90 26.73
CA GLN A 248 14.79 -14.48 26.64
C GLN A 248 13.62 -14.05 27.52
N ALA A 249 12.56 -14.86 27.61
CA ALA A 249 11.42 -14.62 28.49
C ALA A 249 11.85 -14.61 29.97
N ASP A 250 12.65 -15.59 30.40
CA ASP A 250 13.23 -15.65 31.76
C ASP A 250 14.07 -14.42 32.07
N ARG A 251 14.88 -13.98 31.10
CA ARG A 251 15.66 -12.76 31.26
C ARG A 251 14.78 -11.52 31.37
N ALA A 252 13.74 -11.42 30.54
CA ALA A 252 12.81 -10.30 30.58
C ALA A 252 12.05 -10.23 31.92
N MET A 253 11.66 -11.37 32.51
CA MET A 253 11.06 -11.41 33.86
C MET A 253 12.01 -10.91 34.95
N ARG A 254 13.33 -11.15 34.82
CA ARG A 254 14.31 -10.66 35.80
C ARG A 254 14.60 -9.17 35.68
N LEU A 255 14.25 -8.55 34.55
CA LEU A 255 14.49 -7.13 34.25
C LEU A 255 13.35 -6.21 34.73
N VAL A 256 12.54 -6.64 35.70
CA VAL A 256 11.40 -5.88 36.26
C VAL A 256 11.90 -4.71 37.12
N ALA A 257 12.44 -3.73 36.42
CA ALA A 257 12.62 -2.33 36.77
C ALA A 257 13.42 -1.70 35.62
N MET A 258 12.82 -1.52 34.43
CA MET A 258 13.31 -0.42 33.59
C MET A 258 12.89 0.86 34.30
N PRO A 259 13.84 1.68 34.80
CA PRO A 259 13.48 2.91 35.47
C PRO A 259 12.90 3.83 34.39
N THR A 260 11.57 3.89 34.30
CA THR A 260 10.91 4.96 33.56
C THR A 260 11.35 6.33 34.08
N ALA A 261 11.85 6.38 35.32
CA ALA A 261 12.54 7.51 35.95
C ALA A 261 13.76 8.07 35.18
N SER A 262 14.42 7.32 34.27
CA SER A 262 15.54 7.88 33.49
C SER A 262 15.08 8.85 32.39
N PHE A 263 13.88 8.67 31.84
CA PHE A 263 13.31 9.53 30.80
C PHE A 263 12.62 10.78 31.36
N VAL A 264 12.23 10.74 32.63
CA VAL A 264 11.54 11.83 33.34
C VAL A 264 12.47 13.00 33.69
N ARG A 265 13.80 12.83 33.56
CA ARG A 265 14.75 13.96 33.63
C ARG A 265 14.72 14.79 32.34
N ALA A 266 13.58 15.44 32.06
CA ALA A 266 13.36 16.66 31.29
C ALA A 266 14.40 17.03 30.20
N LYS A 267 14.81 16.08 29.34
CA LYS A 267 15.72 16.28 28.19
C LYS A 267 15.83 15.06 27.25
N ALA A 268 14.97 14.05 27.37
CA ALA A 268 15.01 12.89 26.48
C ALA A 268 14.72 13.31 25.04
N THR A 269 15.63 12.99 24.13
CA THR A 269 15.47 13.23 22.69
C THR A 269 14.47 12.23 22.10
N PRO A 270 13.88 12.50 20.91
CA PRO A 270 13.04 11.52 20.22
C PRO A 270 13.76 10.17 19.97
N GLN A 271 15.08 10.20 19.85
CA GLN A 271 15.91 9.00 19.71
C GLN A 271 15.94 8.18 21.01
N ASP A 272 16.06 8.84 22.17
CA ASP A 272 16.07 8.14 23.46
C ASP A 272 14.73 7.41 23.70
N VAL A 273 13.62 8.05 23.35
CA VAL A 273 12.28 7.46 23.44
C VAL A 273 12.14 6.27 22.48
N SER A 274 12.67 6.39 21.26
CA SER A 274 12.68 5.31 20.26
C SER A 274 13.42 4.07 20.78
N VAL A 275 14.65 4.23 21.31
CA VAL A 275 15.44 3.12 21.87
C VAL A 275 14.75 2.46 23.06
N ALA A 276 14.11 3.27 23.90
CA ALA A 276 13.36 2.80 25.06
C ALA A 276 12.14 1.98 24.64
N PHE A 277 11.38 2.50 23.68
CA PHE A 277 10.23 1.81 23.12
C PHE A 277 10.65 0.48 22.51
N GLU A 278 11.70 0.47 21.69
CA GLU A 278 12.23 -0.75 21.11
C GLU A 278 12.59 -1.76 22.19
N SER A 279 13.36 -1.35 23.20
CA SER A 279 13.74 -2.22 24.33
C SER A 279 12.55 -2.80 25.08
N MET A 280 11.49 -2.01 25.29
CA MET A 280 10.22 -2.47 25.85
C MET A 280 9.59 -3.54 24.95
N VAL A 281 9.56 -3.32 23.63
CA VAL A 281 9.01 -4.30 22.67
C VAL A 281 9.79 -5.61 22.69
N TYR A 282 11.14 -5.61 22.75
CA TYR A 282 11.91 -6.88 22.87
C TYR A 282 11.48 -7.67 24.10
N ASN A 283 11.42 -7.02 25.26
CA ASN A 283 11.06 -7.69 26.51
C ASN A 283 9.61 -8.17 26.46
N LEU A 284 8.69 -7.35 25.96
CA LEU A 284 7.29 -7.71 25.83
C LEU A 284 7.10 -8.92 24.91
N THR A 285 7.70 -8.91 23.72
CA THR A 285 7.61 -10.02 22.78
C THR A 285 8.17 -11.31 23.37
N ALA A 286 9.32 -11.25 24.05
CA ALA A 286 9.89 -12.41 24.71
C ALA A 286 8.94 -12.98 25.79
N LEU A 287 8.37 -12.13 26.64
CA LEU A 287 7.42 -12.55 27.68
C LEU A 287 6.14 -13.15 27.08
N VAL A 288 5.55 -12.49 26.09
CA VAL A 288 4.31 -12.97 25.45
C VAL A 288 4.55 -14.27 24.71
N PHE A 289 5.66 -14.41 23.97
CA PHE A 289 5.98 -15.66 23.29
C PHE A 289 6.30 -16.77 24.29
N GLY A 290 7.04 -16.45 25.35
CA GLY A 290 7.30 -17.37 26.46
C GLY A 290 6.02 -17.89 27.07
N SER A 291 5.07 -17.00 27.40
CA SER A 291 3.74 -17.39 27.89
C SER A 291 2.99 -18.23 26.87
N PHE A 292 2.91 -17.78 25.62
CA PHE A 292 2.16 -18.46 24.56
C PHE A 292 2.65 -19.90 24.31
N ILE A 293 3.96 -20.10 24.29
CA ILE A 293 4.60 -21.40 24.03
C ILE A 293 4.51 -22.31 25.26
N SER A 294 4.82 -21.80 26.46
CA SER A 294 4.92 -22.62 27.67
C SER A 294 3.65 -22.70 28.51
N ASN A 295 2.64 -21.88 28.22
CA ASN A 295 1.48 -21.63 29.09
C ASN A 295 1.87 -21.19 30.53
N ASN A 296 3.03 -20.56 30.71
CA ASN A 296 3.44 -20.04 32.01
C ASN A 296 2.88 -18.63 32.25
N GLU A 297 1.90 -18.56 33.16
CA GLU A 297 1.20 -17.34 33.57
C GLU A 297 2.14 -16.29 34.20
N ASP A 298 3.30 -16.67 34.74
CA ASP A 298 4.26 -15.70 35.28
C ASP A 298 4.79 -14.78 34.17
N TYR A 299 5.04 -15.33 32.97
CA TYR A 299 5.45 -14.51 31.83
C TYR A 299 4.33 -13.54 31.43
N ALA A 300 3.09 -14.00 31.41
CA ALA A 300 1.91 -13.19 31.10
C ALA A 300 1.74 -12.04 32.10
N HIS A 301 1.89 -12.34 33.39
CA HIS A 301 1.81 -11.36 34.46
C HIS A 301 2.87 -10.26 34.29
N HIS A 302 4.12 -10.62 34.00
CA HIS A 302 5.19 -9.65 33.77
C HIS A 302 5.00 -8.85 32.47
N ALA A 303 4.48 -9.46 31.40
CA ALA A 303 4.13 -8.76 30.17
C ALA A 303 3.07 -7.67 30.44
N LEU A 304 2.06 -8.02 31.23
CA LEU A 304 1.00 -7.12 31.62
C LEU A 304 1.49 -5.99 32.53
N GLN A 305 2.36 -6.29 33.49
CA GLN A 305 3.02 -5.27 34.31
C GLN A 305 3.84 -4.30 33.46
N LEU A 306 4.56 -4.79 32.45
CA LEU A 306 5.36 -3.97 31.54
C LEU A 306 4.46 -3.01 30.73
N LEU A 307 3.35 -3.50 30.17
CA LEU A 307 2.37 -2.67 29.48
C LEU A 307 1.72 -1.65 30.42
N HIS A 308 1.35 -2.07 31.63
CA HIS A 308 0.76 -1.20 32.63
C HIS A 308 1.74 -0.10 33.07
N GLN A 309 3.02 -0.41 33.30
CA GLN A 309 4.05 0.59 33.59
C GLN A 309 4.25 1.56 32.43
N TRP A 310 4.31 1.06 31.20
CA TRP A 310 4.56 1.90 30.03
C TRP A 310 3.38 2.84 29.72
N PHE A 311 2.16 2.32 29.67
CA PHE A 311 0.98 3.05 29.18
C PHE A 311 0.07 3.65 30.28
N ILE A 312 0.18 3.20 31.54
CA ILE A 312 -0.74 3.60 32.62
C ILE A 312 -0.01 4.25 33.81
N ARG A 313 0.94 3.54 34.45
CA ARG A 313 1.53 3.93 35.73
C ARG A 313 2.86 4.67 35.53
N GLN A 314 2.84 5.99 35.65
CA GLN A 314 4.05 6.83 35.63
C GLN A 314 4.00 7.84 36.80
N PRO A 315 5.02 7.91 37.68
CA PRO A 315 5.00 8.76 38.86
C PRO A 315 5.00 10.28 38.56
N ASP A 316 5.45 10.70 37.37
CA ASP A 316 5.82 12.10 37.11
C ASP A 316 5.64 12.55 35.64
N GLY A 317 4.79 11.85 34.87
CA GLY A 317 4.10 12.46 33.73
C GLY A 317 4.56 12.05 32.34
N THR A 318 3.83 11.08 31.80
CA THR A 318 3.55 10.84 30.38
C THR A 318 4.69 10.26 29.52
N LEU A 319 4.44 9.08 28.94
CA LEU A 319 4.80 8.83 27.53
C LEU A 319 4.59 10.14 26.78
N PRO A 320 5.56 10.67 26.01
CA PRO A 320 5.34 11.94 25.35
C PRO A 320 4.04 11.81 24.58
N HIS A 321 3.09 12.69 24.91
CA HIS A 321 1.78 12.68 24.29
C HIS A 321 1.97 12.51 22.78
N PRO A 322 1.20 11.65 22.08
CA PRO A 322 1.46 11.36 20.68
C PRO A 322 1.70 12.60 19.79
N ALA A 323 0.93 13.67 19.98
CA ALA A 323 1.21 14.98 19.38
C ALA A 323 2.64 15.55 19.62
N LYS A 324 3.23 15.42 20.82
CA LYS A 324 4.62 15.84 21.09
C LYS A 324 5.64 15.03 20.28
N LEU A 325 5.32 13.78 19.94
CA LEU A 325 6.15 12.88 19.13
C LEU A 325 6.15 13.24 17.63
N VAL A 326 5.18 14.04 17.20
CA VAL A 326 5.03 14.50 15.81
C VAL A 326 5.32 16.00 15.65
N ARG A 327 5.10 16.82 16.69
CA ARG A 327 5.19 18.30 16.66
C ARG A 327 6.59 18.89 16.70
N SER A 328 7.62 18.17 17.16
CA SER A 328 8.98 18.74 17.39
C SER A 328 9.82 18.92 16.12
N GLY A 329 9.20 18.94 14.95
CA GLY A 329 9.93 19.02 13.68
C GLY A 329 10.61 17.70 13.28
N GLN A 330 10.52 16.65 14.11
CA GLN A 330 11.11 15.33 13.90
C GLN A 330 10.02 14.25 14.04
N LEU A 331 10.02 13.27 13.13
CA LEU A 331 9.20 12.06 13.24
C LEU A 331 9.90 11.12 14.21
N MET A 332 9.27 10.83 15.36
CA MET A 332 9.73 9.71 16.18
C MET A 332 9.56 8.42 15.38
N THR A 333 10.66 7.69 15.19
CA THR A 333 10.66 6.41 14.50
C THR A 333 10.47 5.29 15.52
N MET A 334 9.38 4.54 15.45
CA MET A 334 9.20 3.29 16.18
C MET A 334 9.36 2.10 15.24
N ARG A 335 10.60 1.67 14.99
CA ARG A 335 10.86 0.60 14.02
C ARG A 335 10.20 -0.72 14.40
N THR A 336 10.12 -1.00 15.69
CA THR A 336 9.50 -2.22 16.23
C THR A 336 8.00 -2.09 16.49
N LEU A 337 7.35 -0.99 16.08
CA LEU A 337 5.89 -0.84 16.20
C LEU A 337 5.11 -2.00 15.54
N PRO A 338 5.45 -2.48 14.34
CA PRO A 338 4.73 -3.60 13.72
C PRO A 338 4.77 -4.85 14.60
N LEU A 339 5.94 -5.15 15.18
CA LEU A 339 6.13 -6.28 16.09
C LEU A 339 5.36 -6.10 17.39
N PHE A 340 5.35 -4.89 17.95
CA PHE A 340 4.57 -4.57 19.13
C PHE A 340 3.08 -4.88 18.92
N LEU A 341 2.54 -4.49 17.77
CA LEU A 341 1.13 -4.69 17.44
C LEU A 341 0.80 -6.18 17.29
N ASP A 342 1.64 -6.96 16.62
CA ASP A 342 1.47 -8.43 16.56
C ASP A 342 1.57 -9.08 17.94
N THR A 343 2.54 -8.67 18.75
CA THR A 343 2.71 -9.17 20.12
C THR A 343 1.48 -8.86 20.98
N VAL A 344 0.92 -7.65 20.87
CA VAL A 344 -0.30 -7.27 21.59
C VAL A 344 -1.52 -8.05 21.09
N LYS A 345 -1.66 -8.28 19.77
CA LYS A 345 -2.72 -9.12 19.20
C LYS A 345 -2.62 -10.55 19.75
N LEU A 346 -1.43 -11.14 19.71
CA LEU A 346 -1.18 -12.49 20.23
C LEU A 346 -1.47 -12.58 21.73
N PHE A 347 -1.07 -11.56 22.50
CA PHE A 347 -1.32 -11.51 23.94
C PHE A 347 -2.82 -11.43 24.25
N HIS A 348 -3.56 -10.60 23.52
CA HIS A 348 -5.01 -10.51 23.64
C HIS A 348 -5.71 -11.84 23.32
N ASP A 349 -5.33 -12.48 22.21
CA ASP A 349 -5.91 -13.75 21.78
C ASP A 349 -5.64 -14.90 22.76
N SER A 350 -4.50 -14.87 23.46
CA SER A 350 -4.06 -15.94 24.35
C SER A 350 -4.49 -15.77 25.81
N HIS A 351 -4.75 -14.53 26.27
CA HIS A 351 -5.07 -14.23 27.67
C HIS A 351 -6.33 -13.34 27.75
N LEU A 352 -7.48 -13.96 27.51
CA LEU A 352 -8.80 -13.32 27.54
C LEU A 352 -9.36 -13.21 28.97
N ASP A 353 -8.75 -12.34 29.77
CA ASP A 353 -9.30 -11.93 31.07
C ASP A 353 -9.63 -10.42 31.10
N ALA A 354 -10.51 -10.04 32.05
CA ALA A 354 -11.00 -8.67 32.16
C ALA A 354 -9.92 -7.65 32.53
N TYR A 355 -8.90 -8.05 33.29
CA TYR A 355 -7.81 -7.16 33.70
C TYR A 355 -6.86 -6.90 32.53
N THR A 356 -6.46 -7.96 31.81
CA THR A 356 -5.68 -7.86 30.57
C THR A 356 -6.40 -6.99 29.54
N SER A 357 -7.70 -7.22 29.33
CA SER A 357 -8.52 -6.42 28.42
C SER A 357 -8.56 -4.92 28.80
N GLY A 358 -8.63 -4.62 30.10
CA GLY A 358 -8.60 -3.24 30.60
C GLY A 358 -7.28 -2.52 30.31
N VAL A 359 -6.13 -3.18 30.51
CA VAL A 359 -4.82 -2.60 30.18
C VAL A 359 -4.67 -2.41 28.67
N LEU A 360 -5.08 -3.39 27.87
CA LEU A 360 -5.00 -3.31 26.41
C LEU A 360 -5.91 -2.22 25.82
N LEU A 361 -7.01 -1.87 26.48
CA LEU A 361 -7.83 -0.72 26.08
C LEU A 361 -7.07 0.61 26.21
N HIS A 362 -6.27 0.78 27.27
CA HIS A 362 -5.41 1.97 27.42
C HIS A 362 -4.33 2.01 26.34
N VAL A 363 -3.70 0.87 26.03
CA VAL A 363 -2.74 0.75 24.91
C VAL A 363 -3.39 1.15 23.59
N ARG A 364 -4.55 0.56 23.27
CA ARG A 364 -5.31 0.85 22.05
C ARG A 364 -5.69 2.33 21.93
N THR A 365 -6.12 2.95 23.04
CA THR A 365 -6.47 4.38 23.09
C THR A 365 -5.26 5.26 22.79
N TRP A 366 -4.10 4.95 23.36
CA TRP A 366 -2.86 5.68 23.09
C TRP A 366 -2.44 5.54 21.62
N LEU A 367 -2.48 4.32 21.08
CA LEU A 367 -2.15 4.04 19.68
C LEU A 367 -3.09 4.75 18.70
N ARG A 368 -4.40 4.83 19.00
CA ARG A 368 -5.38 5.52 18.14
C ARG A 368 -5.04 7.00 18.05
N LYS A 369 -4.73 7.60 19.20
CA LYS A 369 -4.31 9.00 19.26
C LYS A 369 -3.00 9.24 18.50
N TYR A 370 -2.06 8.30 18.56
CA TYR A 370 -0.84 8.36 17.77
C TYR A 370 -1.09 8.25 16.27
N TYR A 371 -1.97 7.34 15.85
CA TYR A 371 -2.42 7.24 14.46
C TYR A 371 -3.03 8.54 13.94
N ASP A 372 -3.96 9.13 14.68
CA ASP A 372 -4.64 10.39 14.30
C ASP A 372 -3.67 11.59 14.25
N ASP A 373 -2.64 11.59 15.11
CA ASP A 373 -1.60 12.62 15.13
C ASP A 373 -0.55 12.39 14.04
N LEU A 374 -0.33 11.14 13.61
CA LEU A 374 0.59 10.79 12.52
C LEU A 374 -0.02 11.14 11.16
N ALA A 375 -1.30 10.82 10.94
CA ALA A 375 -2.02 10.99 9.69
C ALA A 375 -2.14 12.47 9.25
N LEU A 376 -2.25 13.40 10.21
CA LEU A 376 -2.54 14.80 9.95
C LEU A 376 -1.42 15.73 10.44
N ASP A 377 -1.05 16.72 9.62
CA ASP A 377 -0.12 17.79 10.02
C ASP A 377 -0.83 18.87 10.85
N LYS A 378 -1.42 18.47 12.00
CA LYS A 378 -2.16 19.34 12.91
C LYS A 378 -1.32 20.49 13.48
N ALA A 379 0.01 20.41 13.36
CA ALA A 379 0.94 21.42 13.86
C ALA A 379 1.01 22.65 12.93
N TYR A 380 0.89 22.44 11.62
CA TYR A 380 1.05 23.50 10.63
C TYR A 380 -0.28 23.87 9.95
N ARG A 381 -1.11 22.88 9.59
CA ARG A 381 -2.43 23.11 8.99
C ARG A 381 -3.43 22.03 9.42
N PRO A 382 -4.56 22.38 10.04
CA PRO A 382 -5.61 21.41 10.32
C PRO A 382 -6.10 20.76 9.02
N ASN A 383 -6.32 19.45 9.04
CA ASN A 383 -6.86 18.65 7.92
C ASN A 383 -5.95 18.54 6.69
N VAL A 384 -4.63 18.69 6.84
CA VAL A 384 -3.68 18.40 5.76
C VAL A 384 -2.94 17.10 6.04
N ALA A 385 -2.81 16.26 5.01
CA ALA A 385 -2.04 15.03 5.08
C ALA A 385 -0.62 15.28 5.59
N SER A 386 -0.12 14.34 6.40
CA SER A 386 1.18 14.43 7.05
C SER A 386 2.29 14.78 6.06
N ARG A 387 3.10 15.80 6.39
CA ARG A 387 4.28 16.16 5.57
C ARG A 387 5.29 15.01 5.41
N TRP A 388 5.30 14.07 6.34
CA TRP A 388 6.20 12.92 6.34
C TRP A 388 5.93 11.97 5.17
N PHE A 389 4.67 11.86 4.73
CA PHE A 389 4.29 11.11 3.53
C PHE A 389 5.10 11.54 2.30
N ARG A 390 5.34 12.86 2.15
CA ARG A 390 6.08 13.43 1.02
C ARG A 390 7.61 13.32 1.15
N SER A 391 8.14 12.80 2.25
CA SER A 391 9.59 12.74 2.46
C SER A 391 10.20 11.58 1.68
N ALA A 392 11.03 11.85 0.67
CA ALA A 392 11.78 10.81 -0.05
C ALA A 392 12.89 10.12 0.80
N SER A 393 13.13 10.61 2.03
CA SER A 393 14.14 10.02 2.92
C SER A 393 13.62 8.76 3.63
N ARG A 394 14.52 8.03 4.29
CA ARG A 394 14.21 6.92 5.21
C ARG A 394 13.10 7.25 6.24
N ARG A 395 12.88 8.54 6.57
CA ARG A 395 11.76 8.97 7.43
C ARG A 395 10.38 8.76 6.79
N GLY A 396 10.24 8.96 5.47
CA GLY A 396 8.98 8.68 4.78
C GLY A 396 8.67 7.18 4.79
N MET A 397 9.69 6.35 4.67
CA MET A 397 9.55 4.89 4.82
C MET A 397 9.09 4.49 6.22
N HIS A 398 9.71 5.04 7.28
CA HIS A 398 9.23 4.78 8.65
C HIS A 398 7.81 5.32 8.88
N TYR A 399 7.43 6.42 8.22
CA TYR A 399 6.06 6.94 8.27
C TYR A 399 5.09 5.91 7.68
N ASP A 400 5.34 5.42 6.47
CA ASP A 400 4.46 4.43 5.83
C ASP A 400 4.40 3.12 6.62
N MET A 401 5.53 2.62 7.12
CA MET A 401 5.56 1.42 7.95
C MET A 401 4.71 1.57 9.21
N GLN A 402 4.78 2.72 9.89
CA GLN A 402 3.97 3.00 11.08
C GLN A 402 2.48 3.16 10.73
N MET A 403 2.16 3.89 9.65
CA MET A 403 0.78 4.05 9.18
C MET A 403 0.14 2.72 8.77
N ALA A 404 0.84 1.94 7.95
CA ALA A 404 0.40 0.63 7.49
C ALA A 404 0.11 -0.31 8.68
N SER A 405 1.04 -0.37 9.65
CA SER A 405 0.90 -1.26 10.79
C SER A 405 -0.25 -0.86 11.73
N LEU A 406 -0.43 0.45 11.96
CA LEU A 406 -1.55 0.96 12.76
C LEU A 406 -2.88 0.75 12.05
N ALA A 407 -2.96 1.03 10.74
CA ALA A 407 -4.15 0.77 9.93
C ALA A 407 -4.55 -0.72 9.97
N ALA A 408 -3.57 -1.62 9.86
CA ALA A 408 -3.80 -3.07 10.00
C ALA A 408 -4.30 -3.46 11.41
N TYR A 409 -3.87 -2.76 12.46
CA TYR A 409 -4.33 -2.98 13.84
C TYR A 409 -5.72 -2.38 14.12
N PHE A 410 -6.12 -1.36 13.36
CA PHE A 410 -7.37 -0.64 13.53
C PHE A 410 -8.50 -1.05 12.59
N ASP A 411 -8.27 -2.08 11.76
CA ASP A 411 -9.20 -2.58 10.75
C ASP A 411 -9.51 -1.53 9.67
N GLU A 412 -8.46 -0.92 9.12
CA GLU A 412 -8.52 0.04 8.00
C GLU A 412 -7.77 -0.54 6.78
N PRO A 413 -8.35 -1.52 6.05
CA PRO A 413 -7.64 -2.29 5.03
C PRO A 413 -7.14 -1.46 3.85
N ALA A 414 -7.96 -0.54 3.32
CA ALA A 414 -7.57 0.35 2.23
C ALA A 414 -6.36 1.22 2.60
N VAL A 415 -6.36 1.81 3.81
CA VAL A 415 -5.25 2.63 4.30
C VAL A 415 -4.00 1.79 4.52
N TYR A 416 -4.16 0.58 5.06
CA TYR A 416 -3.08 -0.37 5.23
C TYR A 416 -2.43 -0.71 3.89
N ARG A 417 -3.23 -1.13 2.90
CA ARG A 417 -2.75 -1.50 1.57
C ARG A 417 -2.12 -0.31 0.84
N TYR A 418 -2.72 0.87 0.93
CA TYR A 418 -2.17 2.11 0.37
C TYR A 418 -0.76 2.40 0.89
N HIS A 419 -0.56 2.44 2.22
CA HIS A 419 0.77 2.71 2.77
C HIS A 419 1.75 1.55 2.52
N ALA A 420 1.26 0.31 2.49
CA ALA A 420 2.06 -0.85 2.11
C ALA A 420 2.56 -0.78 0.66
N ASP A 421 1.77 -0.22 -0.25
CA ASP A 421 2.10 -0.08 -1.66
C ASP A 421 3.04 1.10 -1.93
N THR A 422 2.75 2.26 -1.35
CA THR A 422 3.51 3.50 -1.61
C THR A 422 5.01 3.39 -1.33
N VAL A 423 5.40 2.43 -0.49
CA VAL A 423 6.80 2.14 -0.20
C VAL A 423 7.56 1.79 -1.48
N GLN A 424 6.97 1.07 -2.44
CA GLN A 424 7.62 0.67 -3.69
C GLN A 424 8.22 1.87 -4.44
N SER A 425 7.50 3.00 -4.49
CA SER A 425 7.98 4.23 -5.12
C SER A 425 9.29 4.76 -4.50
N ARG A 426 9.51 4.53 -3.19
CA ARG A 426 10.73 4.99 -2.50
C ARG A 426 11.92 4.06 -2.77
N MET A 427 11.70 2.83 -3.23
CA MET A 427 12.79 1.94 -3.67
C MET A 427 13.48 2.46 -4.92
N LEU A 428 12.79 3.29 -5.72
CA LEU A 428 13.32 3.85 -6.95
C LEU A 428 14.43 4.88 -6.73
N SER A 429 14.67 5.32 -5.49
CA SER A 429 15.83 6.17 -5.16
C SER A 429 17.14 5.39 -5.20
N ASP A 430 18.22 6.01 -5.69
CA ASP A 430 19.53 5.37 -5.81
C ASP A 430 20.33 5.45 -4.49
N GLY A 431 20.91 4.31 -4.09
CA GLY A 431 21.80 4.18 -2.93
C GLY A 431 21.09 3.75 -1.64
N VAL A 432 21.16 2.46 -1.31
CA VAL A 432 20.55 1.89 -0.11
C VAL A 432 21.65 1.45 0.87
N SER A 433 21.64 1.99 2.09
CA SER A 433 22.50 1.53 3.18
C SER A 433 21.93 0.26 3.83
N ILE A 434 22.76 -0.55 4.51
CA ILE A 434 22.29 -1.76 5.22
C ILE A 434 21.12 -1.47 6.18
N PRO A 435 21.14 -0.39 6.99
CA PRO A 435 19.98 -0.05 7.82
C PRO A 435 18.71 0.25 7.02
N THR A 436 18.84 0.83 5.82
CA THR A 436 17.68 1.10 4.96
C THR A 436 17.18 -0.21 4.33
N MET A 437 18.08 -1.13 3.95
CA MET A 437 17.70 -2.48 3.51
C MET A 437 16.95 -3.26 4.58
N ARG A 438 17.34 -3.14 5.86
CA ARG A 438 16.57 -3.75 6.97
C ARG A 438 15.14 -3.28 7.02
N ASP A 439 14.93 -1.97 6.88
CA ASP A 439 13.57 -1.43 6.85
C ASP A 439 12.82 -1.96 5.62
N TRP A 440 13.50 -2.18 4.49
CA TRP A 440 12.88 -2.72 3.27
C TRP A 440 12.44 -4.16 3.45
N VAL A 441 13.29 -4.99 4.05
CA VAL A 441 12.95 -6.38 4.39
C VAL A 441 11.78 -6.42 5.38
N HIS A 442 11.76 -5.52 6.36
CA HIS A 442 10.67 -5.40 7.31
C HIS A 442 9.37 -4.98 6.63
N MET A 443 9.42 -3.96 5.78
CA MET A 443 8.25 -3.49 5.04
C MET A 443 7.75 -4.53 4.03
N ALA A 444 8.64 -5.25 3.37
CA ALA A 444 8.29 -6.34 2.46
C ALA A 444 7.55 -7.47 3.18
N THR A 445 7.97 -7.78 4.42
CA THR A 445 7.26 -8.74 5.29
C THR A 445 5.84 -8.24 5.60
N ILE A 446 5.71 -6.97 6.01
CA ILE A 446 4.41 -6.35 6.32
C ILE A 446 3.51 -6.27 5.08
N ALA A 447 4.07 -5.98 3.90
CA ALA A 447 3.30 -5.77 2.68
C ALA A 447 2.71 -7.09 2.13
N GLN A 448 3.29 -8.23 2.48
CA GLN A 448 2.82 -9.54 2.02
C GLN A 448 1.37 -9.83 2.45
N SER A 449 0.98 -9.50 3.69
CA SER A 449 -0.42 -9.65 4.12
C SER A 449 -1.39 -8.60 3.53
N ALA A 450 -0.86 -7.58 2.85
CA ALA A 450 -1.64 -6.69 2.00
C ALA A 450 -1.69 -7.16 0.55
N GLY A 451 -1.15 -8.34 0.21
CA GLY A 451 -1.09 -8.87 -1.16
C GLY A 451 -0.15 -8.08 -2.07
N ILE A 452 0.88 -7.45 -1.50
CA ILE A 452 1.87 -6.66 -2.24
C ILE A 452 3.22 -7.36 -2.13
N ASP A 453 3.74 -7.77 -3.29
CA ASP A 453 5.07 -8.38 -3.35
C ASP A 453 6.14 -7.33 -3.63
N VAL A 454 6.78 -6.87 -2.57
CA VAL A 454 7.88 -5.90 -2.64
C VAL A 454 9.18 -6.54 -3.18
N TRP A 455 9.32 -7.88 -3.10
CA TRP A 455 10.50 -8.58 -3.59
C TRP A 455 10.55 -8.65 -5.11
N GLU A 456 9.39 -8.79 -5.75
CA GLU A 456 9.20 -8.80 -7.21
C GLU A 456 9.18 -7.40 -7.84
N PHE A 457 9.17 -6.34 -7.04
CA PHE A 457 9.04 -4.98 -7.56
C PHE A 457 10.25 -4.53 -8.40
N HIS A 458 9.95 -4.00 -9.60
CA HIS A 458 10.89 -3.34 -10.52
C HIS A 458 12.17 -4.16 -10.78
N ASP A 459 12.03 -5.30 -11.48
CA ASP A 459 13.12 -6.22 -11.82
C ASP A 459 13.90 -6.69 -10.57
N HIS A 460 13.17 -7.09 -9.53
CA HIS A 460 13.71 -7.59 -8.26
C HIS A 460 14.68 -6.61 -7.59
N ARG A 461 14.36 -5.30 -7.60
CA ARG A 461 15.27 -4.24 -7.14
C ARG A 461 15.73 -4.41 -5.69
N LEU A 462 14.88 -4.95 -4.80
CA LEU A 462 15.28 -5.26 -3.43
C LEU A 462 16.38 -6.33 -3.41
N CYS A 463 16.17 -7.44 -4.12
CA CYS A 463 17.15 -8.51 -4.24
C CYS A 463 18.46 -8.05 -4.90
N ALA A 464 18.39 -7.20 -5.93
CA ALA A 464 19.57 -6.61 -6.55
C ALA A 464 20.38 -5.75 -5.57
N ASN A 465 19.72 -4.91 -4.76
CA ASN A 465 20.39 -4.12 -3.72
C ASN A 465 21.02 -5.00 -2.63
N VAL A 466 20.31 -6.04 -2.21
CA VAL A 466 20.81 -7.01 -1.23
C VAL A 466 22.05 -7.73 -1.77
N ALA A 467 22.00 -8.26 -2.99
CA ALA A 467 23.14 -8.92 -3.63
C ALA A 467 24.35 -8.01 -3.84
N MET A 468 24.14 -6.70 -3.99
CA MET A 468 25.24 -5.75 -4.14
C MET A 468 25.92 -5.39 -2.80
N ARG A 469 25.19 -5.47 -1.68
CA ARG A 469 25.60 -4.84 -0.41
C ARG A 469 25.80 -5.80 0.75
N ILE A 470 25.16 -6.97 0.72
CA ILE A 470 25.34 -8.00 1.73
C ILE A 470 26.45 -8.95 1.23
N PRO A 471 27.63 -8.98 1.88
CA PRO A 471 28.66 -9.95 1.55
C PRO A 471 28.08 -11.38 1.61
N CYS A 472 28.53 -12.25 0.71
CA CYS A 472 28.03 -13.63 0.49
C CYS A 472 26.71 -13.78 -0.29
N CYS A 473 26.09 -12.68 -0.72
CA CYS A 473 25.02 -12.70 -1.73
C CYS A 473 25.57 -12.22 -3.08
N GLY A 474 25.17 -12.85 -4.19
CA GLY A 474 25.51 -12.43 -5.56
C GLY A 474 26.69 -13.16 -6.21
N ASN A 475 26.64 -13.28 -7.54
CA ASN A 475 27.63 -14.03 -8.35
C ASN A 475 29.06 -13.45 -8.33
N SER A 476 29.25 -12.24 -7.81
CA SER A 476 30.55 -11.56 -7.73
C SER A 476 31.12 -11.48 -6.31
N SER A 477 30.49 -12.08 -5.31
CA SER A 477 31.01 -12.01 -3.94
C SER A 477 32.22 -12.94 -3.78
N THR A 478 33.41 -12.36 -3.69
CA THR A 478 34.66 -13.05 -3.33
C THR A 478 34.76 -13.36 -1.84
N TYR A 479 33.76 -12.99 -1.04
CA TYR A 479 33.71 -13.23 0.39
C TYR A 479 33.14 -14.62 0.64
N GLU A 480 34.00 -15.56 1.04
CA GLU A 480 33.52 -16.74 1.76
C GLU A 480 32.84 -16.25 3.04
N CYS A 481 31.60 -16.71 3.28
CA CYS A 481 30.90 -16.53 4.55
C CYS A 481 31.57 -17.40 5.63
N THR A 482 32.85 -17.16 5.88
CA THR A 482 33.57 -17.78 6.99
C THR A 482 33.11 -17.10 8.27
N ALA A 483 32.68 -17.93 9.22
CA ALA A 483 31.98 -17.60 10.46
C ALA A 483 32.37 -16.22 11.02
N ALA A 484 31.41 -15.29 11.09
CA ALA A 484 31.61 -14.05 11.83
C ALA A 484 31.98 -14.39 13.27
N THR A 485 33.05 -13.79 13.78
CA THR A 485 33.52 -14.02 15.14
C THR A 485 32.77 -13.16 16.17
N THR A 486 31.97 -12.17 15.75
CA THR A 486 31.18 -11.30 16.64
C THR A 486 29.84 -10.85 16.04
N ALA A 487 28.86 -10.59 16.91
CA ALA A 487 27.53 -10.09 16.53
C ALA A 487 27.57 -8.72 15.83
N ASP A 488 28.48 -7.83 16.22
CA ASP A 488 28.64 -6.50 15.60
C ASP A 488 29.04 -6.61 14.12
N VAL A 489 29.93 -7.54 13.78
CA VAL A 489 30.35 -7.77 12.38
C VAL A 489 29.18 -8.31 11.57
N MET A 490 28.38 -9.21 12.14
CA MET A 490 27.20 -9.76 11.48
C MET A 490 26.18 -8.66 11.14
N PHE A 491 25.82 -7.82 12.10
CA PHE A 491 24.87 -6.73 11.88
C PHE A 491 25.48 -5.55 11.09
N ALA A 492 26.78 -5.31 11.14
CA ALA A 492 27.40 -4.32 10.26
C ALA A 492 27.26 -4.72 8.80
N ASN A 493 27.27 -6.02 8.49
CA ASN A 493 27.23 -6.56 7.12
C ASN A 493 25.83 -6.99 6.64
N GLY A 494 24.80 -6.90 7.48
CA GLY A 494 23.42 -7.22 7.08
C GLY A 494 23.08 -8.72 7.07
N TRP A 495 23.95 -9.55 7.64
CA TRP A 495 23.78 -11.01 7.64
C TRP A 495 22.57 -11.49 8.45
N ASP A 496 22.08 -10.67 9.37
CA ASP A 496 20.82 -10.89 10.08
C ASP A 496 19.61 -11.03 9.15
N MET A 497 19.62 -10.41 7.98
CA MET A 497 18.51 -10.48 7.02
C MET A 497 18.52 -11.76 6.18
N LEU A 498 19.64 -12.50 6.15
CA LEU A 498 19.80 -13.68 5.28
C LEU A 498 18.71 -14.75 5.45
N PRO A 499 18.21 -15.07 6.66
CA PRO A 499 17.13 -16.06 6.81
C PRO A 499 15.87 -15.72 6.01
N LEU A 500 15.56 -14.43 5.82
CA LEU A 500 14.42 -13.99 5.00
C LEU A 500 14.81 -13.87 3.53
N VAL A 501 15.93 -13.21 3.26
CA VAL A 501 16.43 -12.93 1.90
C VAL A 501 16.67 -14.20 1.10
N LEU A 502 17.29 -15.23 1.69
CA LEU A 502 17.65 -16.46 0.97
C LEU A 502 16.43 -17.20 0.41
N SER A 503 15.27 -17.07 1.06
CA SER A 503 14.01 -17.66 0.59
C SER A 503 13.37 -16.90 -0.58
N LYS A 504 13.79 -15.65 -0.82
CA LYS A 504 13.16 -14.72 -1.78
C LYS A 504 14.05 -14.33 -2.95
N CYS A 505 15.36 -14.26 -2.73
CA CYS A 505 16.30 -13.73 -3.71
C CYS A 505 17.19 -14.83 -4.27
N VAL A 506 16.88 -15.29 -5.49
CA VAL A 506 17.62 -16.35 -6.20
C VAL A 506 19.10 -15.98 -6.43
N GLN A 507 19.41 -14.68 -6.52
CA GLN A 507 20.78 -14.18 -6.67
C GLN A 507 21.66 -14.43 -5.43
N CYS A 508 21.05 -14.72 -4.26
CA CYS A 508 21.76 -15.16 -3.07
C CYS A 508 21.81 -16.70 -3.04
N SER A 509 22.65 -17.33 -3.87
CA SER A 509 22.76 -18.79 -3.91
C SER A 509 23.81 -19.36 -2.93
N ALA A 510 23.32 -20.17 -1.98
CA ALA A 510 23.89 -21.31 -1.25
C ALA A 510 25.40 -21.44 -0.89
N LEU A 511 26.25 -20.42 -1.03
CA LEU A 511 27.59 -20.40 -0.40
C LEU A 511 27.55 -19.92 1.06
N ALA A 512 26.39 -19.44 1.51
CA ALA A 512 26.13 -19.05 2.87
C ALA A 512 25.74 -20.27 3.75
N THR A 513 26.65 -21.22 3.95
CA THR A 513 26.65 -22.00 5.21
C THR A 513 27.10 -21.06 6.34
N VAL A 514 26.29 -20.05 6.63
CA VAL A 514 26.46 -19.30 7.88
C VAL A 514 25.97 -20.25 8.95
N GLN A 515 26.89 -20.91 9.65
CA GLN A 515 26.57 -21.54 10.92
C GLN A 515 26.11 -20.44 11.87
N LEU A 516 24.79 -20.23 11.94
CA LEU A 516 24.13 -19.40 12.95
C LEU A 516 24.31 -19.99 14.37
N GLU A 517 24.98 -21.13 14.49
CA GLU A 517 25.21 -21.90 15.73
C GLU A 517 26.18 -21.23 16.74
N GLN A 518 26.82 -20.09 16.43
CA GLN A 518 27.86 -19.49 17.30
C GLN A 518 27.63 -18.03 17.71
N LEU A 519 26.39 -17.55 17.81
CA LEU A 519 26.13 -16.29 18.50
C LEU A 519 25.84 -16.56 19.98
N ASP A 520 26.86 -16.39 20.83
CA ASP A 520 26.68 -16.44 22.29
C ASP A 520 25.50 -15.56 22.76
N ASP A 521 24.59 -16.21 23.50
CA ASP A 521 23.21 -15.78 23.87
C ASP A 521 23.07 -14.39 24.52
N VAL A 522 24.13 -13.83 25.10
CA VAL A 522 24.04 -12.62 25.95
C VAL A 522 24.51 -11.35 25.23
N VAL A 523 25.59 -11.47 24.44
CA VAL A 523 26.15 -10.37 23.65
C VAL A 523 25.27 -10.12 22.43
N SER A 524 24.76 -11.18 21.80
CA SER A 524 23.93 -11.10 20.60
C SER A 524 22.68 -10.23 20.78
N LEU A 525 21.96 -10.30 21.91
CA LEU A 525 20.75 -9.50 22.12
C LEU A 525 21.00 -8.02 22.44
N HIS A 526 22.02 -7.74 23.25
CA HIS A 526 22.37 -6.35 23.55
C HIS A 526 22.88 -5.65 22.29
N VAL A 527 23.68 -6.38 21.52
CA VAL A 527 24.18 -5.93 20.22
C VAL A 527 23.01 -5.82 19.22
N ALA A 528 22.10 -6.78 19.13
CA ALA A 528 20.91 -6.69 18.28
C ALA A 528 20.06 -5.45 18.60
N ARG A 529 19.88 -5.12 19.89
CA ARG A 529 19.22 -3.87 20.32
C ARG A 529 20.00 -2.63 19.89
N ALA A 530 21.32 -2.63 20.03
CA ALA A 530 22.18 -1.53 19.58
C ALA A 530 22.13 -1.33 18.05
N TRP A 531 21.95 -2.40 17.30
CA TRP A 531 21.77 -2.38 15.84
C TRP A 531 20.32 -2.26 15.39
N HIS A 532 19.37 -2.17 16.32
CA HIS A 532 17.93 -2.08 16.08
C HIS A 532 17.37 -3.25 15.24
N VAL A 533 17.89 -4.46 15.46
CA VAL A 533 17.55 -5.68 14.71
C VAL A 533 16.36 -6.38 15.36
N PRO A 534 15.20 -6.46 14.70
CA PRO A 534 13.98 -6.95 15.31
C PRO A 534 14.09 -8.35 15.97
N PRO A 535 13.42 -8.60 17.10
CA PRO A 535 13.47 -9.91 17.77
C PRO A 535 12.80 -11.03 16.97
N PHE A 536 13.38 -12.23 17.09
CA PHE A 536 12.84 -13.49 16.58
C PHE A 536 12.54 -13.49 15.07
N LEU A 537 13.49 -12.99 14.25
CA LEU A 537 13.33 -12.94 12.79
C LEU A 537 12.99 -14.30 12.15
N HIS A 538 13.45 -15.41 12.75
CA HIS A 538 13.14 -16.76 12.29
C HIS A 538 11.64 -17.11 12.40
N LEU A 539 10.90 -16.46 13.32
CA LEU A 539 9.45 -16.61 13.48
C LEU A 539 8.64 -15.68 12.55
N TRP A 540 9.29 -14.88 11.71
CA TRP A 540 8.60 -13.98 10.78
C TRP A 540 7.93 -14.75 9.64
N GLN A 541 6.99 -14.08 9.00
CA GLN A 541 6.40 -14.53 7.74
C GLN A 541 7.47 -14.57 6.65
N THR A 542 7.38 -15.60 5.82
CA THR A 542 8.26 -15.89 4.68
C THR A 542 7.41 -16.19 3.48
#